data_AF-A0A2V8KXI8-F1
#
_entry.id   AF-A0A2V8KXI8-F1
#
_cell.length_a   1.000
_cell.length_b   1.000
_cell.length_c   1.000
_cell.angle_alpha   90.00
_cell.angle_beta   90.00
_cell.angle_gamma   90.00
#
_symmetry.space_group_name_H-M   'P 1'
#
loop_
_entity.id
_entity.type
_entity.pdbx_description
1 polymer ?
#
loop_
_entity_poly.entity_id
_entity_poly.type
_entity_poly.pdbx_seq_one_letter_code
_entity_poly.pdbx_strand_id
1 'polypeptide(L)'
;MTQKPFTAFPDQGLQFLRSLKRHNNREWFQRHKSIYEQYVKQPMTDLITALAQEFQQFAPEMLASPRTSAYRIHRDTRFSKNKSPYKTHVAAVFPRSGLGKHEGAAFYLHIAP
;
A
#
# COMPACT_ATOMS: atom_id res chain seq x y z
N MET A 1 -11.79 5.73 -19.84
CA MET A 1 -10.86 6.40 -18.92
C MET A 1 -9.53 5.67 -19.00
N THR A 2 -8.58 6.21 -19.73
CA THR A 2 -7.26 5.60 -19.93
C THR A 2 -6.46 5.76 -18.64
N GLN A 3 -6.25 4.67 -17.88
CA GLN A 3 -5.39 4.73 -16.70
C GLN A 3 -3.96 5.04 -17.16
N LYS A 4 -3.35 6.07 -16.55
CA LYS A 4 -1.98 6.45 -16.82
C LYS A 4 -1.06 5.31 -16.33
N PRO A 5 -0.09 4.84 -17.12
CA PRO A 5 0.81 3.78 -16.68
C PRO A 5 1.62 4.25 -15.46
N PHE A 6 1.75 3.37 -14.46
CA PHE A 6 2.64 3.63 -13.33
C PHE A 6 4.07 3.79 -13.84
N THR A 7 4.72 4.89 -13.49
CA THR A 7 6.13 5.14 -13.87
C THR A 7 7.05 5.03 -12.67
N ALA A 8 6.74 5.75 -11.59
CA ALA A 8 7.53 5.76 -10.37
C ALA A 8 6.67 6.18 -9.17
N PHE A 9 7.14 5.85 -7.98
CA PHE A 9 6.54 6.36 -6.75
C PHE A 9 6.97 7.81 -6.54
N PRO A 10 6.05 8.77 -6.33
CA PRO A 10 6.42 10.18 -6.27
C PRO A 10 7.20 10.51 -5.00
N ASP A 11 8.16 11.43 -5.11
CA ASP A 11 8.97 11.91 -3.98
C ASP A 11 8.11 12.48 -2.84
N GLN A 12 7.02 13.18 -3.19
CA GLN A 12 6.06 13.72 -2.22
C GLN A 12 5.45 12.61 -1.35
N GLY A 13 5.24 11.41 -1.91
CA GLY A 13 4.76 10.26 -1.18
C GLY A 13 5.77 9.77 -0.14
N LEU A 14 7.05 9.67 -0.53
CA LEU A 14 8.13 9.30 0.39
C LEU A 14 8.34 10.37 1.47
N GLN A 15 8.31 11.66 1.09
CA GLN A 15 8.39 12.78 2.03
C GLN A 15 7.23 12.75 3.04
N PHE A 16 6.01 12.45 2.59
CA PHE A 16 4.85 12.28 3.48
C PHE A 16 5.11 11.17 4.49
N LEU A 17 5.60 10.00 4.06
CA LEU A 17 5.90 8.88 4.97
C LEU A 17 7.00 9.24 6.00
N ARG A 18 8.03 10.01 5.60
CA ARG A 18 9.04 10.54 6.54
C ARG A 18 8.43 11.48 7.57
N SER A 19 7.56 12.39 7.13
CA SER A 19 6.88 13.33 8.03
C SER A 19 5.89 12.62 8.95
N LEU A 20 5.17 11.62 8.45
CA LEU A 20 4.27 10.80 9.25
C LEU A 20 5.02 10.06 10.37
N LYS A 21 6.27 9.64 10.14
CA LYS A 21 7.11 9.05 11.19
C LYS A 21 7.36 10.00 12.36
N ARG A 22 7.49 11.32 12.09
CA ARG A 22 7.69 12.36 13.12
C ARG A 22 6.38 12.83 13.76
N HIS A 23 5.27 12.82 13.02
CA HIS A 23 3.98 13.38 13.43
C HIS A 23 2.85 12.35 13.41
N ASN A 24 3.09 11.14 13.94
CA ASN A 24 2.15 10.02 13.84
C ASN A 24 0.97 10.16 14.82
N ASN A 25 0.07 11.10 14.54
CA ASN A 25 -1.16 11.32 15.28
C ASN A 25 -2.33 11.63 14.32
N ARG A 26 -3.56 11.45 14.80
CA ARG A 26 -4.77 11.56 13.97
C ARG A 26 -4.98 12.96 13.41
N GLU A 27 -4.76 14.00 14.22
CA GLU A 27 -4.99 15.38 13.82
C GLU A 27 -4.06 15.81 12.68
N TRP A 28 -2.76 15.51 12.81
CA TRP A 28 -1.79 15.77 11.76
C TRP A 28 -2.15 15.02 10.47
N PHE A 29 -2.54 13.73 10.59
CA PHE A 29 -2.94 12.95 9.42
C PHE A 29 -4.15 13.53 8.71
N GLN A 30 -5.20 13.96 9.44
CA GLN A 30 -6.38 14.56 8.82
C GLN A 30 -6.04 15.84 8.03
N ARG A 31 -5.16 16.69 8.58
CA ARG A 31 -4.70 17.90 7.88
C ARG A 31 -3.91 17.61 6.60
N HIS A 32 -3.27 16.44 6.50
CA HIS A 32 -2.45 16.04 5.36
C HIS A 32 -3.07 14.88 4.56
N LYS A 33 -4.36 14.59 4.77
CA LYS A 33 -5.04 13.43 4.18
C LYS A 33 -5.06 13.50 2.65
N SER A 34 -5.24 14.69 2.07
CA SER A 34 -5.19 14.90 0.62
C SER A 34 -3.84 14.50 0.03
N ILE A 35 -2.74 14.82 0.71
CA ILE A 35 -1.38 14.44 0.29
C ILE A 35 -1.23 12.92 0.32
N TYR A 36 -1.72 12.26 1.37
CA TYR A 36 -1.75 10.79 1.42
C TYR A 36 -2.57 10.19 0.28
N GLU A 37 -3.77 10.70 0.03
CA GLU A 37 -4.64 10.16 -1.02
C GLU A 37 -4.01 10.32 -2.41
N GLN A 38 -3.46 11.49 -2.71
CA GLN A 38 -2.90 11.83 -4.02
C GLN A 38 -1.52 11.22 -4.28
N TYR A 39 -0.62 11.24 -3.29
CA TYR A 39 0.80 10.91 -3.50
C TYR A 39 1.22 9.58 -2.88
N VAL A 40 0.33 8.90 -2.16
CA VAL A 40 0.63 7.60 -1.54
C VAL A 40 -0.38 6.54 -1.97
N LYS A 41 -1.68 6.80 -1.77
CA LYS A 41 -2.73 5.83 -2.09
C LYS A 41 -2.95 5.68 -3.60
N GLN A 42 -3.02 6.78 -4.34
CA GLN A 42 -3.21 6.72 -5.80
C GLN A 42 -2.02 6.05 -6.52
N PRO A 43 -0.75 6.41 -6.26
CA PRO A 43 0.38 5.73 -6.90
C PRO A 43 0.48 4.25 -6.54
N MET A 44 0.12 3.87 -5.30
CA MET A 44 0.02 2.47 -4.92
C MET A 44 -1.09 1.73 -5.68
N THR A 45 -2.22 2.40 -5.93
CA THR A 45 -3.32 1.86 -6.74
C THR A 45 -2.86 1.62 -8.17
N ASP A 46 -2.18 2.61 -8.76
CA ASP A 46 -1.66 2.53 -10.13
C ASP A 46 -0.61 1.42 -10.27
N LEU A 47 0.30 1.30 -9.31
CA LEU A 47 1.32 0.24 -9.25
C LEU A 47 0.69 -1.15 -9.16
N ILE A 48 -0.30 -1.34 -8.28
CA ILE A 48 -1.00 -2.62 -8.16
C ILE A 48 -1.72 -2.96 -9.47
N THR A 49 -2.36 -1.99 -10.12
CA THR A 49 -3.02 -2.24 -11.41
C THR A 49 -2.03 -2.65 -12.49
N ALA A 50 -0.86 -1.99 -12.56
CA ALA A 50 0.20 -2.39 -13.48
C ALA A 50 0.71 -3.81 -13.19
N LEU A 51 1.00 -4.12 -11.92
CA LEU A 51 1.43 -5.47 -11.51
C LEU A 51 0.37 -6.54 -11.78
N ALA A 52 -0.92 -6.20 -11.68
CA ALA A 52 -2.00 -7.12 -12.00
C ALA A 52 -1.98 -7.54 -13.48
N GLN A 53 -1.63 -6.63 -14.40
CA GLN A 53 -1.46 -6.94 -15.82
C GLN A 53 -0.24 -7.85 -16.05
N GLU A 54 0.87 -7.56 -15.40
CA GLU A 54 2.10 -8.36 -15.49
C GLU A 54 1.90 -9.77 -14.92
N PHE A 55 1.21 -9.92 -13.79
CA PHE A 55 0.95 -11.25 -13.20
C PHE A 55 0.16 -12.15 -14.13
N GLN A 56 -0.74 -11.62 -14.97
CA GLN A 56 -1.45 -12.47 -15.94
C GLN A 56 -0.51 -13.18 -16.91
N GLN A 57 0.70 -12.66 -17.13
CA GLN A 57 1.65 -13.25 -18.07
C GLN A 57 2.50 -14.37 -17.46
N PHE A 58 2.88 -14.26 -16.18
CA PHE A 58 3.83 -15.20 -15.57
C PHE A 58 3.34 -15.91 -14.30
N ALA A 59 2.31 -15.39 -13.64
CA ALA A 59 1.75 -15.95 -12.40
C ALA A 59 0.23 -15.66 -12.32
N PRO A 60 -0.57 -16.19 -13.28
CA PRO A 60 -2.00 -15.88 -13.39
C PRO A 60 -2.81 -16.34 -12.16
N GLU A 61 -2.28 -17.26 -11.36
CA GLU A 61 -2.86 -17.67 -10.09
C GLU A 61 -2.75 -16.62 -8.97
N MET A 62 -2.02 -15.52 -9.17
CA MET A 62 -1.82 -14.51 -8.13
C MET A 62 -2.93 -13.46 -8.14
N LEU A 63 -3.53 -13.24 -6.97
CA LEU A 63 -4.58 -12.25 -6.80
C LEU A 63 -3.98 -10.85 -6.66
N ALA A 64 -4.17 -10.02 -7.68
CA ALA A 64 -3.80 -8.61 -7.68
C ALA A 64 -4.98 -7.70 -8.00
N SER A 65 -5.41 -6.92 -7.00
CA SER A 65 -6.31 -5.80 -7.23
C SER A 65 -6.06 -4.70 -6.19
N PRO A 66 -6.19 -3.41 -6.53
CA PRO A 66 -5.99 -2.36 -5.55
C PRO A 66 -6.91 -2.45 -4.33
N ARG A 67 -8.11 -3.05 -4.51
CA ARG A 67 -9.11 -3.20 -3.46
C ARG A 67 -8.74 -4.27 -2.44
N THR A 68 -8.13 -5.37 -2.86
CA THR A 68 -7.86 -6.54 -2.01
C THR A 68 -6.40 -6.66 -1.61
N SER A 69 -5.48 -6.24 -2.47
CA SER A 69 -4.03 -6.41 -2.27
C SER A 69 -3.43 -5.32 -1.38
N ALA A 70 -3.96 -4.09 -1.43
CA ALA A 70 -3.41 -2.96 -0.67
C ALA A 70 -3.70 -3.09 0.84
N TYR A 71 -2.66 -2.94 1.68
CA TYR A 71 -2.86 -2.85 3.12
C TYR A 71 -3.41 -1.49 3.53
N ARG A 72 -4.23 -1.51 4.59
CA ARG A 72 -4.66 -0.28 5.27
C ARG A 72 -3.46 0.42 5.91
N ILE A 73 -3.47 1.75 5.85
CA ILE A 73 -2.48 2.60 6.54
C ILE A 73 -2.60 2.55 8.07
N HIS A 74 -3.78 2.23 8.61
CA HIS A 74 -3.96 2.12 10.06
C HIS A 74 -3.15 0.95 10.62
N ARG A 75 -2.49 1.20 11.76
CA ARG A 75 -1.76 0.18 12.52
C ARG A 75 -2.72 -0.52 13.47
N ASP A 76 -2.66 -1.85 13.53
CA ASP A 76 -3.29 -2.59 14.63
C ASP A 76 -2.42 -2.43 15.88
N THR A 77 -2.95 -1.78 16.91
CA THR A 77 -2.21 -1.45 18.12
C THR A 77 -2.62 -2.29 19.33
N ARG A 78 -3.58 -3.22 19.20
CA ARG A 78 -4.16 -3.97 20.33
C ARG A 78 -3.06 -4.63 21.18
N PHE A 79 -2.17 -5.35 20.51
CA PHE A 79 -1.07 -6.08 21.15
C PHE A 79 0.32 -5.45 20.95
N SER A 80 0.40 -4.30 20.27
CA SER A 80 1.69 -3.65 20.01
C SER A 80 2.11 -2.75 21.18
N LYS A 81 3.40 -2.76 21.53
CA LYS A 81 4.01 -1.72 22.39
C LYS A 81 3.97 -0.35 21.71
N ASN A 82 4.03 -0.31 20.38
CA ASN A 82 3.91 0.90 19.60
C ASN A 82 2.43 1.23 19.36
N LYS A 83 1.93 2.28 20.02
CA LYS A 83 0.54 2.73 19.92
C LYS A 83 0.29 3.79 18.84
N SER A 84 1.26 4.03 17.95
CA SER A 84 1.07 4.95 16.82
C SER A 84 -0.11 4.50 15.94
N PRO A 85 -1.04 5.42 15.57
CA PRO A 85 -2.26 5.08 14.83
C PRO A 85 -2.00 4.64 13.39
N TYR A 86 -0.90 5.07 12.77
CA TYR A 86 -0.62 4.83 11.36
C TYR A 86 0.71 4.08 11.13
N LYS A 87 0.76 3.31 10.05
CA LYS A 87 1.97 2.74 9.49
C LYS A 87 2.76 3.83 8.75
N THR A 88 4.07 3.76 8.83
CA THR A 88 5.00 4.71 8.18
C THR A 88 5.54 4.16 6.85
N HIS A 89 4.81 3.23 6.25
CA HIS A 89 5.09 2.57 4.99
C HIS A 89 3.77 2.24 4.30
N VAL A 90 3.81 1.99 2.99
CA VAL A 90 2.72 1.33 2.27
C VAL A 90 3.14 -0.04 1.82
N ALA A 91 2.18 -0.94 1.73
CA ALA A 91 2.46 -2.30 1.33
C ALA A 91 1.25 -2.91 0.61
N ALA A 92 1.53 -3.93 -0.19
CA ALA A 92 0.53 -4.81 -0.76
C ALA A 92 0.94 -6.26 -0.62
N VAL A 93 -0.04 -7.15 -0.63
CA VAL A 93 0.17 -8.60 -0.70
C VAL A 93 -0.62 -9.17 -1.87
N PHE A 94 -0.01 -10.12 -2.55
CA PHE A 94 -0.58 -10.82 -3.69
C PHE A 94 -0.55 -12.31 -3.33
N PRO A 95 -1.62 -12.86 -2.74
CA PRO A 95 -1.71 -14.28 -2.42
C PRO A 95 -2.10 -15.09 -3.65
N ARG A 96 -1.79 -16.39 -3.62
CA ARG A 96 -2.30 -17.34 -4.61
C ARG A 96 -3.82 -17.54 -4.47
N SER A 97 -4.52 -17.60 -5.59
CA SER A 97 -5.96 -17.86 -5.66
C SER A 97 -6.28 -19.30 -5.23
N GLY A 98 -7.45 -19.49 -4.61
CA GLY A 98 -7.95 -20.82 -4.23
C GLY A 98 -7.38 -21.36 -2.91
N LEU A 99 -6.50 -20.62 -2.23
CA LEU A 99 -6.01 -20.96 -0.90
C LEU A 99 -6.56 -19.98 0.16
N GLY A 100 -6.66 -20.46 1.40
CA GLY A 100 -7.08 -19.63 2.53
C GLY A 100 -6.10 -18.50 2.82
N LYS A 101 -6.56 -17.53 3.62
CA LYS A 101 -5.71 -16.40 4.02
C LYS A 101 -4.53 -16.92 4.86
N HIS A 102 -3.31 -16.62 4.42
CA HIS A 102 -2.06 -17.13 5.00
C HIS A 102 -1.75 -18.61 4.71
N GLU A 103 -2.51 -19.24 3.81
CA GLU A 103 -2.24 -20.60 3.34
C GLU A 103 -1.54 -20.49 1.97
N GLY A 104 -0.23 -20.76 1.94
CA GLY A 104 0.57 -20.74 0.70
C GLY A 104 1.46 -19.51 0.50
N ALA A 105 2.20 -19.52 -0.61
CA ALA A 105 3.12 -18.45 -0.98
C ALA A 105 2.38 -17.20 -1.45
N ALA A 106 2.97 -16.04 -1.16
CA ALA A 106 2.46 -14.74 -1.58
C ALA A 106 3.63 -13.81 -1.95
N PHE A 107 3.41 -12.94 -2.93
CA PHE A 107 4.31 -11.80 -3.14
C PHE A 107 3.95 -10.70 -2.15
N TYR A 108 4.97 -10.07 -1.58
CA TYR A 108 4.83 -8.94 -0.67
C TYR A 108 5.59 -7.75 -1.23
N LEU A 109 4.90 -6.62 -1.34
CA LEU A 109 5.48 -5.35 -1.75
C LEU A 109 5.49 -4.39 -0.56
N HIS A 110 6.62 -3.74 -0.33
CA HIS A 110 6.82 -2.77 0.74
C HIS A 110 7.50 -1.53 0.18
N ILE A 111 6.94 -0.35 0.49
CA ILE A 111 7.54 0.94 0.15
C ILE A 111 7.65 1.77 1.42
N ALA A 112 8.87 2.13 1.78
CA ALA A 112 9.21 2.97 2.92
C ALA A 112 10.31 3.96 2.52
N PRO A 113 10.35 5.13 3.19
CA PRO A 113 11.33 6.17 2.91
C PRO A 113 12.70 5.96 3.57
#